data_AF-A0A3D8PYY9-F1
#
_entry.id   AF-A0A3D8PYY9-F1
#
_cell.length_a   1.000
_cell.length_b   1.000
_cell.length_c   1.000
_cell.angle_alpha   90.00
_cell.angle_beta   90.00
_cell.angle_gamma   90.00
#
_symmetry.space_group_name_H-M   'P 1'
#
loop_
_entity.id
_entity.type
_entity.pdbx_description
1 polymer ?
#
loop_
_entity_poly.entity_id
_entity_poly.type
_entity_poly.pdbx_seq_one_letter_code
_entity_poly.pdbx_strand_id
1 'polypeptide(L)'
;MTDLSMFLDADQEEAEKLLDACKYNLSNAKALIKQGEFLKASIYHRNVANYQEQLQQLKNSKNQVDLALEQIRGKYEQDELLRRLGAIQ
;
A
#
# COMPACT_ATOMS: atom_id res chain seq x y z
N MET A 1 2.05 12.09 -12.49
CA MET A 1 2.68 11.21 -11.48
C MET A 1 1.57 10.52 -10.73
N THR A 2 1.72 9.22 -10.44
CA THR A 2 0.78 8.50 -9.57
C THR A 2 0.96 9.05 -8.16
N ASP A 3 -0.13 9.36 -7.46
CA ASP A 3 -0.04 9.67 -6.03
C ASP A 3 0.38 8.40 -5.27
N LEU A 4 1.47 8.47 -4.49
CA LEU A 4 2.01 7.37 -3.68
C LEU A 4 1.85 7.62 -2.18
N SER A 5 1.14 8.67 -1.78
CA SER A 5 0.91 9.04 -0.37
C SER A 5 0.19 7.97 0.45
N MET A 6 -0.45 7.00 -0.21
CA MET A 6 -1.09 5.84 0.42
C MET A 6 -0.10 4.74 0.86
N PHE A 7 1.20 4.92 0.60
CA PHE A 7 2.27 4.05 1.08
C PHE A 7 3.18 4.80 2.05
N LEU A 8 3.91 4.06 2.88
CA LEU A 8 4.97 4.66 3.70
C LEU A 8 6.08 5.20 2.77
N ASP A 9 6.75 6.28 3.16
CA ASP A 9 7.82 6.89 2.35
C ASP A 9 8.91 5.87 1.99
N ALA A 10 9.26 4.98 2.92
CA ALA A 10 10.23 3.90 2.70
C ALA A 10 9.77 2.86 1.67
N ASP A 11 8.46 2.73 1.45
CA ASP A 11 7.86 1.73 0.56
C ASP A 11 7.49 2.33 -0.81
N GLN A 12 7.60 3.65 -1.01
CA GLN A 12 7.13 4.31 -2.25
C GLN A 12 7.88 3.84 -3.49
N GLU A 13 9.21 3.64 -3.40
CA GLU A 13 10.01 3.15 -4.54
C GLU A 13 9.58 1.73 -4.95
N GLU A 14 9.32 0.85 -3.97
CA GLU A 14 8.85 -0.50 -4.24
C GLU A 14 7.43 -0.51 -4.80
N ALA A 15 6.54 0.31 -4.24
CA ALA A 15 5.19 0.48 -4.75
C ALA A 15 5.19 0.96 -6.22
N GLU A 16 6.08 1.89 -6.57
CA GLU A 16 6.24 2.35 -7.96
C GLU A 16 6.67 1.22 -8.90
N LYS A 17 7.67 0.41 -8.50
CA LYS A 17 8.12 -0.77 -9.26
C LYS A 17 6.98 -1.77 -9.47
N LEU A 18 6.21 -2.08 -8.43
CA LEU A 18 5.07 -3.00 -8.50
C LEU A 18 3.96 -2.46 -9.41
N LEU A 19 3.69 -1.16 -9.38
CA LEU A 19 2.71 -0.51 -10.26
C LEU A 19 3.15 -0.56 -11.73
N ASP A 20 4.43 -0.34 -12.01
CA ASP A 20 4.96 -0.44 -13.37
C ASP A 20 4.96 -1.89 -13.87
N ALA A 21 5.28 -2.85 -13.00
CA ALA A 21 5.14 -4.27 -13.31
C ALA A 21 3.67 -4.64 -13.61
N CYS A 22 2.70 -4.09 -12.87
CA CYS A 22 1.27 -4.26 -13.17
C CYS A 22 0.92 -3.74 -14.56
N LYS A 23 1.33 -2.50 -14.91
CA LYS A 23 1.07 -1.90 -16.23
C LYS A 23 1.66 -2.75 -17.36
N TYR A 24 2.90 -3.22 -17.18
CA TYR A 24 3.58 -4.09 -18.14
C TYR A 24 2.81 -5.40 -18.35
N ASN A 25 2.45 -6.10 -17.27
CA ASN A 25 1.78 -7.40 -17.37
C ASN A 25 0.36 -7.25 -17.95
N LEU A 26 -0.40 -6.21 -17.57
CA LEU A 26 -1.71 -5.94 -18.15
C LEU A 26 -1.64 -5.63 -19.65
N SER A 27 -0.63 -4.88 -20.08
CA SER A 27 -0.44 -4.55 -21.50
C SER A 27 -0.16 -5.80 -22.33
N ASN A 28 0.71 -6.69 -21.83
CA ASN A 28 1.02 -7.96 -22.49
C ASN A 28 -0.17 -8.92 -22.49
N ALA A 29 -0.89 -9.05 -21.36
CA ALA A 29 -2.10 -9.86 -21.27
C ALA A 29 -3.14 -9.43 -22.32
N LYS A 30 -3.39 -8.12 -22.44
CA LYS A 30 -4.31 -7.55 -23.43
C LYS A 30 -3.90 -7.88 -24.86
N ALA A 31 -2.61 -7.82 -25.18
CA ALA A 31 -2.11 -8.16 -26.51
C ALA A 31 -2.33 -9.65 -26.84
N LEU A 32 -2.06 -10.54 -25.88
CA LEU A 32 -2.25 -11.99 -26.05
C LEU A 32 -3.72 -12.38 -26.17
N ILE A 33 -4.61 -11.73 -25.41
CA ILE A 33 -6.07 -11.94 -25.53
C ILE A 33 -6.54 -11.60 -26.95
N LYS A 34 -6.06 -10.50 -27.54
CA LYS A 34 -6.39 -10.13 -28.92
C LYS A 34 -5.93 -11.15 -29.96
N GLN A 35 -4.91 -11.94 -29.64
CA GLN A 35 -4.36 -12.99 -30.49
C GLN A 35 -5.00 -14.37 -30.23
N GLY A 36 -5.90 -14.48 -29.25
CA GLY A 36 -6.48 -15.76 -28.83
C GLY A 36 -5.58 -16.61 -27.93
N GLU A 37 -4.46 -16.06 -27.45
CA GLU A 37 -3.44 -16.75 -26.66
C GLU A 37 -3.79 -16.75 -25.16
N PHE A 38 -4.95 -17.32 -24.81
CA PHE A 38 -5.53 -17.19 -23.46
C PHE A 38 -4.68 -17.83 -22.35
N LEU A 39 -4.05 -18.97 -22.60
CA LEU A 39 -3.19 -19.62 -21.62
C LEU A 39 -1.96 -18.77 -21.28
N LYS A 40 -1.38 -18.08 -22.26
CA LYS A 40 -0.25 -17.16 -22.00
C LYS A 40 -0.74 -15.90 -21.28
N ALA A 41 -1.90 -15.37 -21.66
CA ALA A 41 -2.49 -14.21 -21.00
C ALA A 41 -2.81 -14.47 -19.52
N SER A 42 -3.24 -15.69 -19.15
CA SER A 42 -3.55 -16.04 -17.76
C SER A 42 -2.33 -15.97 -16.84
N ILE A 43 -1.13 -16.27 -17.35
CA ILE A 43 0.13 -16.12 -16.60
C ILE A 43 0.35 -14.66 -16.22
N TYR A 44 0.19 -13.74 -17.18
CA TYR A 44 0.31 -12.30 -16.92
C TYR A 44 -0.76 -11.81 -15.92
N HIS A 45 -1.99 -12.30 -16.02
CA HIS A 45 -3.04 -11.97 -15.04
C HIS A 45 -2.72 -12.48 -13.63
N ARG A 46 -2.14 -13.68 -13.52
CA ARG A 46 -1.69 -14.20 -12.22
C ARG A 46 -0.60 -13.34 -11.61
N ASN A 47 0.35 -12.87 -12.42
CA ASN A 47 1.39 -11.94 -11.93
C ASN A 47 0.78 -10.63 -11.43
N VAL A 48 -0.18 -10.07 -12.18
CA VAL A 48 -0.91 -8.85 -11.75
C VAL A 48 -1.59 -9.07 -10.40
N ALA A 49 -2.27 -10.19 -10.20
CA ALA A 49 -2.91 -10.51 -8.91
C ALA A 49 -1.88 -10.54 -7.77
N ASN A 50 -0.72 -11.19 -7.98
CA ASN A 50 0.35 -11.23 -6.98
C ASN A 50 0.92 -9.84 -6.64
N TYR A 51 1.07 -8.96 -7.63
CA TYR A 51 1.54 -7.59 -7.39
C TYR A 51 0.48 -6.74 -6.67
N GLN A 52 -0.80 -6.96 -6.98
CA GLN A 52 -1.90 -6.29 -6.29
C GLN A 52 -1.99 -6.70 -4.81
N GLU A 53 -1.73 -7.98 -4.49
CA GLU A 53 -1.64 -8.43 -3.10
C GLU A 53 -0.48 -7.74 -2.35
N GLN A 54 0.70 -7.65 -2.96
CA GLN A 54 1.85 -6.96 -2.38
C GLN A 54 1.56 -5.46 -2.15
N LEU A 55 0.99 -4.77 -3.13
CA LEU A 55 0.57 -3.37 -2.98
C LEU A 55 -0.45 -3.20 -1.84
N GLN A 56 -1.40 -4.13 -1.69
CA GLN A 56 -2.35 -4.08 -0.59
C GLN A 56 -1.67 -4.27 0.78
N GLN A 57 -0.63 -5.12 0.86
CA GLN A 57 0.15 -5.29 2.08
C GLN A 57 0.89 -4.00 2.46
N LEU A 58 1.54 -3.33 1.50
CA LEU A 58 2.21 -2.04 1.75
C LEU A 58 1.22 -0.98 2.23
N LYS A 59 0.04 -0.90 1.62
CA LYS A 59 -1.03 0.00 2.05
C LYS A 59 -1.51 -0.32 3.47
N ASN A 60 -1.64 -1.60 3.81
CA ASN A 60 -2.02 -2.03 5.15
C ASN A 60 -0.95 -1.67 6.18
N SER A 61 0.33 -1.77 5.83
CA SER A 61 1.46 -1.34 6.67
C SER A 61 1.34 0.14 7.03
N LYS A 62 1.11 1.01 6.03
CA LYS A 62 0.87 2.44 6.27
C LYS A 62 -0.30 2.67 7.22
N ASN A 63 -1.45 2.03 6.96
CA ASN A 63 -2.63 2.19 7.81
C ASN A 63 -2.36 1.80 9.27
N GLN A 64 -1.57 0.74 9.51
CA GLN A 64 -1.20 0.33 10.86
C GLN A 64 -0.31 1.37 11.56
N VAL A 65 0.66 1.93 10.84
CA VAL A 65 1.54 2.99 11.36
C VAL A 65 0.73 4.24 11.69
N ASP A 66 -0.14 4.68 10.77
CA ASP A 66 -0.97 5.88 10.97
C ASP A 66 -1.89 5.70 12.20
N LEU A 67 -2.54 4.54 12.34
CA LEU A 67 -3.35 4.22 13.53
C LEU A 67 -2.52 4.21 14.83
N ALA A 68 -1.30 3.68 14.80
CA ALA A 68 -0.42 3.68 15.96
C ALA A 68 -0.02 5.11 16.36
N LEU A 69 0.27 5.98 15.39
CA LEU A 69 0.61 7.38 15.63
C LEU A 69 -0.56 8.15 16.23
N GLU A 70 -1.79 7.93 15.74
CA GLU A 70 -2.99 8.52 16.33
C GLU A 70 -3.20 8.10 17.78
N GLN A 71 -3.01 6.82 18.10
CA GLN A 71 -3.12 6.32 19.47
C GLN A 71 -2.06 6.90 20.41
N ILE A 72 -0.81 7.00 19.94
CA ILE A 72 0.29 7.61 20.72
C ILE A 72 -0.03 9.08 21.00
N ARG A 73 -0.49 9.81 19.98
CA ARG A 73 -0.85 11.22 20.12
C ARG A 73 -2.00 11.41 21.11
N GLY A 74 -3.05 10.60 21.02
CA GLY A 74 -4.19 10.67 21.95
C GLY A 74 -3.77 10.40 23.40
N LYS A 75 -2.85 9.44 23.63
CA LYS A 75 -2.29 9.20 24.97
C LYS A 75 -1.47 10.38 25.48
N TYR A 76 -0.64 10.97 24.62
CA TYR A 76 0.16 12.14 25.01
C TYR A 76 -0.73 13.33 25.42
N GLU A 77 -1.77 13.61 24.62
CA GLU A 77 -2.74 14.67 24.92
C GLU A 77 -3.51 14.39 26.22
N GLN A 78 -3.88 13.14 26.48
CA GLN A 78 -4.51 12.72 27.73
C GLN A 78 -3.57 12.88 28.94
N ASP A 79 -2.33 12.43 28.83
CA ASP A 79 -1.32 12.55 29.90
C ASP A 79 -1.00 14.03 30.19
N GLU A 80 -0.94 14.87 29.16
CA GLU A 80 -0.75 16.31 29.33
C GLU A 80 -1.92 16.95 30.08
N LEU A 81 -3.16 16.59 29.74
CA LEU A 81 -4.36 17.05 30.47
C LEU A 81 -4.34 16.60 31.93
N LEU A 82 -4.01 15.33 32.19
CA LEU A 82 -3.94 14.81 33.55
C LEU A 82 -2.84 15.48 34.37
N ARG A 83 -1.68 15.80 33.78
CA ARG A 83 -0.63 16.62 34.42
C ARG A 83 -1.12 18.01 34.75
N ARG A 84 -1.78 18.70 33.81
CA ARG A 84 -2.36 20.05 34.03
C ARG A 84 -3.42 20.06 35.14
N LEU A 85 -4.16 18.96 35.29
CA LEU A 85 -5.17 18.78 36.33
C LEU A 85 -4.59 18.28 37.67
N GLY A 86 -3.28 18.02 37.75
CA GLY A 86 -2.61 17.51 38.94
C GLY A 86 -2.97 16.05 39.29
N ALA A 87 -3.57 15.31 38.36
CA ALA A 87 -3.98 13.91 38.56
C ALA A 87 -2.81 12.93 38.42
N ILE A 88 -1.76 13.31 37.69
CA ILE A 88 -0.50 12.59 37.56
C ILE A 88 0.66 13.60 37.56
N GLN A 89 1.86 13.16 37.97
CA GLN A 89 3.08 14.00 38.02
C GLN A 89 3.83 14.03 36.67
#